data_AF-S4RSB0-F1
#
_entry.id   AF-S4RSB0-F1
#
_cell.length_a   1.000
_cell.length_b   1.000
_cell.length_c   1.000
_cell.angle_alpha   90.00
_cell.angle_beta   90.00
_cell.angle_gamma   90.00
#
_symmetry.space_group_name_H-M   'P 1'
#
loop_
_entity.id
_entity.type
_entity.pdbx_description
1 polymer ?
#
loop_
_entity_poly.entity_id
_entity_poly.type
_entity_poly.pdbx_seq_one_letter_code
_entity_poly.pdbx_strand_id
1 'polypeptide(L)'
;GTMQQLDSLEARAVELARLQLSAQRKDDDLRDAYAEVLRLRRRRDALRQQLAHRPRKRDVVKSPTTRIPRDSTTEQKQAVLRAKTIKLQSMMHLYSLAGITAQPIWEKGTVIFTLGTAFGDEYYESYIVEVKKQDPPLLLRHSFPQFVPLKELTEKHLAKNLQHFIWVLGDYLNAFVARREQVERTKSKFSDMLVGSFSRNAAITTMHFKYRLTFEEQNCVVAARLEYSSLLRVLPGTVTLS
;
A
#
# COMPACT_ATOMS: atom_id res chain seq x y z
N GLY A 1 9.32 -21.67 51.71
CA GLY A 1 10.62 -21.72 51.03
C GLY A 1 10.60 -22.59 49.80
N THR A 2 10.14 -23.85 49.90
CA THR A 2 10.21 -24.85 48.82
C THR A 2 9.17 -24.68 47.72
N MET A 3 7.94 -24.26 48.06
CA MET A 3 6.83 -24.13 47.10
C MET A 3 7.06 -23.00 46.08
N GLN A 4 7.53 -21.84 46.52
CA GLN A 4 7.87 -20.71 45.64
C GLN A 4 9.04 -21.04 44.67
N GLN A 5 9.95 -21.92 45.07
CA GLN A 5 11.04 -22.39 44.20
C GLN A 5 10.52 -23.34 43.12
N LEU A 6 9.52 -24.17 43.44
CA LEU A 6 8.86 -25.05 42.46
C LEU A 6 8.05 -24.23 41.44
N ASP A 7 7.28 -23.24 41.88
CA ASP A 7 6.51 -22.36 40.98
C ASP A 7 7.43 -21.60 40.01
N SER A 8 8.59 -21.14 40.49
CA SER A 8 9.59 -20.46 39.66
C SER A 8 10.24 -21.39 38.63
N LEU A 9 10.48 -22.66 39.01
CA LEU A 9 11.02 -23.68 38.11
C LEU A 9 10.00 -24.08 37.04
N GLU A 10 8.73 -24.21 37.41
CA GLU A 10 7.64 -24.52 36.49
C GLU A 10 7.45 -23.41 35.45
N ALA A 11 7.40 -22.14 35.89
CA ALA A 11 7.30 -21.00 34.98
C ALA A 11 8.47 -20.94 33.98
N ARG A 12 9.69 -21.26 34.43
CA ARG A 12 10.87 -21.34 33.56
C ARG A 12 10.80 -22.50 32.56
N ALA A 13 10.30 -23.67 32.98
CA ALA A 13 10.14 -24.82 32.10
C ALA A 13 9.10 -24.55 31.00
N VAL A 14 7.99 -23.91 31.34
CA VAL A 14 6.94 -23.50 30.39
C VAL A 14 7.49 -22.50 29.36
N GLU A 15 8.23 -21.49 29.81
CA GLU A 15 8.79 -20.48 28.90
C GLU A 15 9.84 -21.08 27.95
N LEU A 16 10.69 -21.98 28.45
CA LEU A 16 11.65 -22.71 27.61
C LEU A 16 10.95 -23.58 26.56
N ALA A 17 9.89 -24.32 26.93
CA ALA A 17 9.12 -25.12 26.00
C ALA A 17 8.46 -24.26 24.91
N ARG A 18 7.94 -23.09 25.28
CA ARG A 18 7.35 -22.12 24.34
C ARG A 18 8.38 -21.57 23.37
N LEU A 19 9.58 -21.22 23.84
CA LEU A 19 10.68 -20.74 23.00
C LEU A 19 11.14 -21.84 22.03
N GLN A 20 11.28 -23.08 22.48
CA GLN A 20 11.62 -24.23 21.64
C GLN A 20 10.58 -24.48 20.54
N LEU A 21 9.30 -24.46 20.89
CA LEU A 21 8.21 -24.61 19.91
C LEU A 21 8.23 -23.48 18.87
N SER A 22 8.53 -22.24 19.30
CA SER A 22 8.64 -21.09 18.40
C SER A 22 9.84 -21.18 17.45
N ALA A 23 10.96 -21.76 17.90
CA ALA A 23 12.14 -21.99 17.08
C ALA A 23 11.85 -23.09 16.05
N GLN A 24 11.24 -24.20 16.48
CA GLN A 24 10.89 -25.31 15.59
C GLN A 24 9.91 -24.90 14.49
N ARG A 25 8.91 -24.06 14.80
CA ARG A 25 7.99 -23.50 13.80
C ARG A 25 8.72 -22.68 12.74
N LYS A 26 9.69 -21.85 13.15
CA LYS A 26 10.49 -21.06 12.20
C LYS A 26 11.33 -21.96 11.29
N ASP A 27 11.88 -23.04 11.82
CA ASP A 27 12.65 -24.01 11.03
C ASP A 27 11.76 -24.78 10.05
N ASP A 28 10.52 -25.09 10.43
CA ASP A 28 9.52 -25.70 9.54
C ASP A 28 9.10 -24.73 8.42
N ASP A 29 8.79 -23.47 8.76
CA ASP A 29 8.47 -22.43 7.78
C ASP A 29 9.63 -22.20 6.79
N LEU A 30 10.88 -22.22 7.27
CA LEU A 30 12.06 -22.11 6.43
C LEU A 30 12.22 -23.31 5.49
N ARG A 31 11.93 -24.53 5.97
CA ARG A 31 11.95 -25.75 5.14
C ARG A 31 10.89 -25.69 4.05
N ASP A 32 9.67 -25.28 4.38
CA ASP A 32 8.58 -25.15 3.41
C ASP A 32 8.87 -24.07 2.37
N ALA A 33 9.40 -22.92 2.79
CA ALA A 33 9.85 -21.87 1.88
C ALA A 33 10.97 -22.36 0.94
N TYR A 34 11.92 -23.16 1.46
CA TYR A 34 12.99 -23.72 0.66
C TYR A 34 12.47 -24.73 -0.38
N ALA A 35 11.51 -25.57 0.00
CA ALA A 35 10.84 -26.50 -0.91
C ALA A 35 10.10 -25.76 -2.04
N GLU A 36 9.43 -24.66 -1.71
CA GLU A 36 8.72 -23.84 -2.69
C GLU A 36 9.67 -23.14 -3.66
N VAL A 37 10.81 -22.63 -3.17
CA VAL A 37 11.87 -22.07 -4.03
C VAL A 37 12.39 -23.13 -5.01
N LEU A 38 12.64 -24.35 -4.55
CA LEU A 38 13.07 -25.44 -5.43
C LEU A 38 12.00 -25.78 -6.49
N ARG A 39 10.72 -25.83 -6.10
CA ARG A 39 9.61 -26.06 -7.02
C ARG A 39 9.53 -24.97 -8.10
N LEU A 40 9.65 -23.71 -7.69
CA LEU A 40 9.65 -22.56 -8.60
C LEU A 40 10.87 -22.56 -9.54
N ARG A 41 12.05 -22.96 -9.06
CA ARG A 41 13.25 -23.11 -9.90
C ARG A 41 13.06 -24.18 -10.98
N ARG A 42 12.54 -25.35 -10.62
CA ARG A 42 12.21 -26.41 -11.61
C ARG A 42 11.23 -25.91 -12.66
N ARG A 43 10.18 -25.20 -12.24
CA ARG A 43 9.19 -24.62 -13.16
C ARG A 43 9.82 -23.58 -14.10
N ARG A 44 10.67 -22.70 -13.57
CA ARG A 44 11.42 -21.72 -14.37
C ARG A 44 12.31 -22.42 -15.41
N ASP A 45 13.03 -23.46 -15.00
CA ASP A 45 13.98 -24.15 -15.87
C ASP A 45 13.27 -24.97 -16.95
N ALA A 46 12.14 -25.60 -16.64
CA ALA A 46 11.25 -26.21 -17.63
C ALA A 46 10.72 -25.19 -18.65
N LEU A 47 10.29 -24.00 -18.20
CA LEU A 47 9.87 -22.91 -19.09
C LEU A 47 11.03 -22.38 -19.94
N ARG A 48 12.25 -22.30 -19.39
CA ARG A 48 13.45 -21.93 -20.14
C ARG A 48 13.79 -22.95 -21.22
N GLN A 49 13.65 -24.25 -20.93
CA GLN A 49 13.84 -25.31 -21.92
C GLN A 49 12.79 -25.24 -23.03
N GLN A 50 11.51 -25.03 -22.68
CA GLN A 50 10.44 -24.80 -23.65
C GLN A 50 10.73 -23.58 -24.56
N LEU A 51 11.33 -22.53 -24.00
CA LEU A 51 11.75 -21.36 -24.77
C LEU A 51 13.06 -21.57 -25.57
N ALA A 52 13.92 -22.50 -25.15
CA ALA A 52 15.15 -22.85 -25.85
C ALA A 52 14.90 -23.70 -27.10
N HIS A 53 13.91 -24.61 -27.05
CA HIS A 53 13.46 -25.41 -28.19
C HIS A 53 12.53 -24.65 -29.14
N ARG A 54 12.07 -23.46 -28.75
CA ARG A 54 11.38 -22.54 -29.65
C ARG A 54 12.43 -21.90 -30.56
N PRO A 55 12.38 -22.06 -31.89
CA PRO A 55 13.38 -21.47 -32.76
C PRO A 55 13.38 -19.95 -32.57
N ARG A 56 14.51 -19.43 -32.08
CA ARG A 56 14.84 -18.00 -32.13
C ARG A 56 14.79 -17.61 -33.61
N LYS A 57 13.77 -16.86 -34.02
CA LYS A 57 13.80 -16.09 -35.29
C LYS A 57 14.94 -15.07 -35.17
N ARG A 58 16.15 -15.49 -35.51
CA ARG A 58 17.27 -14.60 -35.83
C ARG A 58 17.20 -14.38 -37.33
N ASP A 59 16.71 -13.22 -37.72
CA ASP A 59 16.85 -12.72 -39.08
C ASP A 59 18.34 -12.43 -39.33
N VAL A 60 19.09 -13.44 -39.77
CA VAL A 60 20.35 -13.22 -40.49
C VAL A 60 19.97 -13.25 -41.97
N VAL A 61 19.82 -12.05 -42.53
CA VAL A 61 19.55 -11.85 -43.96
C VAL A 61 20.78 -12.27 -44.75
N LYS A 62 20.72 -13.44 -45.38
CA LYS A 62 21.35 -13.71 -46.68
C LYS A 62 20.38 -14.55 -47.51
N SER A 63 19.70 -13.88 -48.42
CA SER A 63 19.00 -14.48 -49.57
C SER A 63 20.00 -15.26 -50.45
N PRO A 64 19.61 -16.29 -51.25
CA PRO A 64 18.39 -16.19 -52.06
C PRO A 64 17.56 -17.48 -52.27
N THR A 65 16.28 -17.22 -52.57
CA THR A 65 15.36 -18.04 -53.37
C THR A 65 14.96 -19.42 -52.82
N THR A 66 13.95 -19.45 -51.95
CA THR A 66 12.88 -20.45 -52.07
C THR A 66 11.58 -19.85 -51.53
N ARG A 67 10.56 -19.83 -52.38
CA ARG A 67 9.19 -19.40 -52.04
C ARG A 67 8.63 -20.37 -51.01
N ILE A 68 8.40 -19.92 -49.77
CA ILE A 68 7.61 -20.61 -48.76
C ILE A 68 6.50 -19.65 -48.27
N PRO A 69 5.24 -20.09 -48.14
CA PRO A 69 4.07 -19.23 -47.91
C PRO A 69 4.16 -18.39 -46.64
N ARG A 70 3.83 -17.10 -46.75
CA ARG A 70 3.85 -16.09 -45.68
C ARG A 70 2.54 -16.03 -44.88
N ASP A 71 1.98 -17.16 -44.48
CA ASP A 71 0.72 -17.20 -43.71
C ASP A 71 0.86 -17.85 -42.33
N SER A 72 1.86 -17.42 -41.55
CA SER A 72 1.73 -17.44 -40.09
C SER A 72 0.91 -16.23 -39.63
N THR A 73 -0.38 -16.31 -40.00
CA THR A 73 -1.61 -15.79 -39.40
C THR A 73 -1.56 -14.40 -38.74
N THR A 74 -1.98 -13.39 -39.50
CA THR A 74 -2.47 -12.09 -39.01
C THR A 74 -3.43 -12.26 -37.82
N GLU A 75 -4.22 -13.33 -37.80
CA GLU A 75 -5.11 -13.72 -36.70
C GLU A 75 -4.38 -13.99 -35.38
N GLN A 76 -3.22 -14.65 -35.37
CA GLN A 76 -2.44 -14.87 -34.15
C GLN A 76 -1.91 -13.55 -33.58
N LYS A 77 -1.44 -12.64 -34.46
CA LYS A 77 -1.00 -11.30 -34.02
C LYS A 77 -2.16 -10.49 -33.45
N GLN A 78 -3.33 -10.54 -34.10
CA GLN A 78 -4.55 -9.90 -33.62
C GLN A 78 -5.04 -10.48 -32.29
N ALA A 79 -4.99 -11.81 -32.13
CA ALA A 79 -5.35 -12.47 -30.87
C ALA A 79 -4.43 -12.05 -29.72
N VAL A 80 -3.11 -11.96 -29.95
CA VAL A 80 -2.15 -11.46 -28.95
C VAL A 80 -2.41 -9.99 -28.60
N LEU A 81 -2.71 -9.15 -29.59
CA LEU A 81 -3.05 -7.74 -29.35
C LEU A 81 -4.34 -7.62 -28.52
N ARG A 82 -5.40 -8.35 -28.88
CA ARG A 82 -6.66 -8.38 -28.12
C ARG A 82 -6.45 -8.82 -26.68
N ALA A 83 -5.69 -9.89 -26.46
CA ALA A 83 -5.37 -10.38 -25.11
C ALA A 83 -4.60 -9.33 -24.30
N LYS A 84 -3.66 -8.60 -24.91
CA LYS A 84 -2.95 -7.50 -24.26
C LYS A 84 -3.88 -6.33 -23.92
N THR A 85 -4.77 -5.95 -24.83
CA THR A 85 -5.74 -4.87 -24.60
C THR A 85 -6.66 -5.21 -23.44
N ILE A 86 -7.23 -6.42 -23.41
CA ILE A 86 -8.07 -6.89 -22.30
C ILE A 86 -7.29 -6.82 -20.99
N LYS A 87 -6.05 -7.31 -20.96
CA LYS A 87 -5.20 -7.25 -19.75
C LYS A 87 -4.97 -5.81 -19.27
N LEU A 88 -4.69 -4.88 -20.18
CA LEU A 88 -4.47 -3.48 -19.83
C LEU A 88 -5.76 -2.82 -19.31
N GLN A 89 -6.90 -3.10 -19.93
CA GLN A 89 -8.21 -2.63 -19.48
C GLN A 89 -8.55 -3.16 -18.08
N SER A 90 -8.34 -4.46 -17.83
CA SER A 90 -8.54 -5.05 -16.51
C SER A 90 -7.62 -4.41 -15.46
N MET A 91 -6.37 -4.12 -15.81
CA MET A 91 -5.43 -3.46 -14.92
C MET A 91 -5.83 -2.02 -14.62
N MET A 92 -6.29 -1.26 -15.63
CA MET A 92 -6.83 0.08 -15.43
C MET A 92 -8.06 0.07 -14.54
N HIS A 93 -8.95 -0.90 -14.73
CA HIS A 93 -10.13 -1.08 -13.88
C HIS A 93 -9.72 -1.38 -12.43
N LEU A 94 -8.75 -2.28 -12.21
CA LEU A 94 -8.23 -2.58 -10.88
C LEU A 94 -7.65 -1.33 -10.19
N TYR A 95 -6.89 -0.50 -10.91
CA TYR A 95 -6.39 0.76 -10.37
C TYR A 95 -7.52 1.72 -10.01
N SER A 96 -8.55 1.82 -10.85
CA SER A 96 -9.72 2.65 -10.56
C SER A 96 -10.45 2.18 -9.29
N LEU A 97 -10.53 0.87 -9.06
CA LEU A 97 -11.06 0.29 -7.82
C LEU A 97 -10.15 0.51 -6.60
N ALA A 98 -8.87 0.80 -6.82
CA ALA A 98 -7.95 1.24 -5.76
C ALA A 98 -7.96 2.76 -5.59
N GLY A 99 -8.86 3.48 -6.26
CA GLY A 99 -8.94 4.94 -6.24
C GLY A 99 -7.91 5.65 -7.13
N ILE A 100 -7.15 4.94 -7.97
CA ILE A 100 -6.12 5.55 -8.82
C ILE A 100 -6.59 5.57 -10.28
N THR A 101 -6.61 6.75 -10.89
CA THR A 101 -6.81 6.89 -12.34
C THR A 101 -5.68 7.71 -12.95
N ALA A 102 -5.41 7.47 -14.24
CA ALA A 102 -4.36 8.17 -14.98
C ALA A 102 -4.88 8.62 -16.34
N GLN A 103 -4.81 9.91 -16.61
CA GLN A 103 -5.25 10.53 -17.85
C GLN A 103 -4.03 11.17 -18.55
N PRO A 104 -3.57 10.60 -19.68
CA PRO A 104 -2.46 11.16 -20.44
C PRO A 104 -2.94 12.35 -21.29
N ILE A 105 -2.18 13.44 -21.26
CA ILE A 105 -2.31 14.59 -22.15
C ILE A 105 -1.15 14.53 -23.14
N TRP A 106 -1.41 13.85 -24.28
CA TRP A 106 -0.39 13.55 -25.29
C TRP A 106 0.28 14.81 -25.86
N GLU A 107 -0.49 15.88 -26.07
CA GLU A 107 -0.02 17.16 -26.62
C GLU A 107 1.07 17.83 -25.77
N LYS A 108 1.01 17.64 -24.44
CA LYS A 108 1.93 18.27 -23.49
C LYS A 108 3.00 17.31 -22.95
N GLY A 109 2.92 16.02 -23.32
CA GLY A 109 3.77 14.98 -22.75
C GLY A 109 3.57 14.81 -21.24
N THR A 110 2.34 15.03 -20.75
CA THR A 110 2.02 15.07 -19.33
C THR A 110 1.01 13.98 -18.99
N VAL A 111 1.04 13.48 -17.74
CA VAL A 111 0.03 12.57 -17.21
C VAL A 111 -0.56 13.17 -15.94
N ILE A 112 -1.89 13.24 -15.87
CA ILE A 112 -2.62 13.61 -14.65
C ILE A 112 -3.03 12.32 -13.95
N PHE A 113 -2.64 12.18 -12.69
CA PHE A 113 -3.13 11.13 -11.81
C PHE A 113 -4.19 11.70 -10.88
N THR A 114 -5.28 10.97 -10.70
CA THR A 114 -6.28 11.25 -9.67
C THR A 114 -6.22 10.14 -8.64
N LEU A 115 -6.04 10.53 -7.38
CA LEU A 115 -5.94 9.66 -6.21
C LEU A 115 -7.17 9.89 -5.33
N GLY A 116 -8.15 9.01 -5.45
CA GLY A 116 -9.27 8.89 -4.54
C GLY A 116 -8.83 8.37 -3.18
N THR A 117 -9.44 8.91 -2.14
CA THR A 117 -9.25 8.43 -0.77
C THR A 117 -10.45 7.62 -0.32
N ALA A 118 -10.21 6.64 0.54
CA ALA A 118 -11.25 5.79 1.08
C ALA A 118 -11.01 5.52 2.56
N PHE A 119 -12.10 5.39 3.32
CA PHE A 119 -12.06 4.98 4.72
C PHE A 119 -13.26 4.09 5.04
N GLY A 120 -12.98 2.88 5.53
CA GLY A 120 -14.01 1.85 5.66
C GLY A 120 -14.48 1.38 4.28
N ASP A 121 -15.79 1.50 4.04
CA ASP A 121 -16.50 1.13 2.83
C ASP A 121 -16.88 2.33 1.94
N GLU A 122 -16.45 3.53 2.31
CA GLU A 122 -16.80 4.77 1.62
C GLU A 122 -15.59 5.44 0.95
N TYR A 123 -15.82 5.99 -0.24
CA TYR A 123 -14.90 6.91 -0.90
C TYR A 123 -15.19 8.36 -0.46
N TYR A 124 -14.13 9.13 -0.31
CA TYR A 124 -14.20 10.54 0.08
C TYR A 124 -13.68 11.40 -1.08
N GLU A 125 -12.89 12.43 -0.79
CA GLU A 125 -12.35 13.30 -1.83
C GLU A 125 -11.26 12.62 -2.68
N SER A 126 -11.01 13.22 -3.84
CA SER A 126 -9.93 12.85 -4.74
C SER A 126 -8.94 13.99 -4.89
N TYR A 127 -7.66 13.64 -4.99
CA TYR A 127 -6.56 14.56 -5.17
C TYR A 127 -5.91 14.37 -6.53
N ILE A 128 -5.51 15.46 -7.18
CA ILE A 128 -4.88 15.42 -8.50
C ILE A 128 -3.39 15.71 -8.41
N VAL A 129 -2.63 15.06 -9.27
CA VAL A 129 -1.22 15.38 -9.50
C VAL A 129 -0.87 15.30 -10.97
N GLU A 130 -0.26 16.37 -11.46
CA GLU A 130 0.18 16.51 -12.85
C GLU A 130 1.69 16.28 -12.94
N VAL A 131 2.08 15.27 -13.71
CA VAL A 131 3.49 14.87 -13.89
C VAL A 131 3.88 14.95 -15.36
N LYS A 132 4.93 15.73 -15.66
CA LYS A 132 5.52 15.80 -16.99
C LYS A 132 6.47 14.63 -17.22
N LYS A 133 6.27 13.93 -18.34
CA LYS A 133 7.12 12.81 -18.76
C LYS A 133 8.37 13.35 -19.48
N GLN A 134 9.38 13.69 -18.70
CA GLN A 134 10.73 14.02 -19.14
C GLN A 134 11.74 13.24 -18.29
N ASP A 135 13.04 13.39 -18.56
CA ASP A 135 14.10 12.72 -17.78
C ASP A 135 14.95 13.77 -17.03
N PRO A 136 14.83 13.89 -15.69
CA PRO A 136 13.93 13.15 -14.80
C PRO A 136 12.47 13.68 -14.83
N PRO A 137 11.47 12.86 -14.46
CA PRO A 137 10.07 13.29 -14.41
C PRO A 137 9.87 14.50 -13.50
N LEU A 138 8.99 15.43 -13.91
CA LEU A 138 8.78 16.68 -13.19
C LEU A 138 7.34 16.79 -12.68
N LEU A 139 7.19 17.09 -11.39
CA LEU A 139 5.93 17.46 -10.77
C LEU A 139 5.54 18.88 -11.21
N LEU A 140 4.40 19.04 -11.89
CA LEU A 140 3.93 20.34 -12.38
C LEU A 140 2.94 20.99 -11.42
N ARG A 141 1.88 20.25 -11.05
CA ARG A 141 0.77 20.76 -10.23
C ARG A 141 0.25 19.66 -9.32
N HIS A 142 -0.30 20.06 -8.17
CA HIS A 142 -0.98 19.14 -7.26
C HIS A 142 -2.08 19.84 -6.47
N SER A 143 -3.03 19.06 -5.94
CA SER A 143 -4.06 19.54 -5.01
C SER A 143 -3.87 19.05 -3.57
N PHE A 144 -2.71 18.47 -3.25
CA PHE A 144 -2.46 17.88 -1.94
C PHE A 144 -2.38 18.92 -0.80
N PRO A 145 -2.78 18.55 0.44
CA PRO A 145 -2.63 19.42 1.60
C PRO A 145 -1.17 19.78 1.91
N GLN A 146 -0.94 20.95 2.53
CA GLN A 146 0.39 21.49 2.79
C GLN A 146 1.27 20.63 3.72
N PHE A 147 0.68 19.79 4.57
CA PHE A 147 1.45 18.92 5.46
C PHE A 147 2.08 17.70 4.75
N VAL A 148 1.71 17.42 3.49
CA VAL A 148 2.27 16.30 2.73
C VAL A 148 3.71 16.67 2.32
N PRO A 149 4.72 15.84 2.63
CA PRO A 149 6.14 16.16 2.40
C PRO A 149 6.54 15.97 0.92
N LEU A 150 5.92 16.75 0.02
CA LEU A 150 6.03 16.55 -1.42
C LEU A 150 7.45 16.69 -1.96
N LYS A 151 8.23 17.63 -1.40
CA LYS A 151 9.61 17.85 -1.83
C LYS A 151 10.46 16.60 -1.61
N GLU A 152 10.41 16.05 -0.40
CA GLU A 152 11.13 14.83 -0.03
C GLU A 152 10.66 13.62 -0.85
N LEU A 153 9.35 13.46 -1.04
CA LEU A 153 8.78 12.37 -1.83
C LEU A 153 9.20 12.44 -3.29
N THR A 154 9.25 13.66 -3.85
CA THR A 154 9.65 13.90 -5.24
C THR A 154 11.13 13.54 -5.44
N GLU A 155 12.01 14.05 -4.57
CA GLU A 155 13.45 13.77 -4.63
C GLU A 155 13.76 12.28 -4.41
N LYS A 156 13.04 11.63 -3.49
CA LYS A 156 13.31 10.24 -3.11
C LYS A 156 12.74 9.23 -4.10
N HIS A 157 11.55 9.48 -4.65
CA HIS A 157 10.77 8.48 -5.36
C HIS A 157 10.42 8.85 -6.81
N LEU A 158 10.11 10.11 -7.14
CA LEU A 158 9.58 10.47 -8.46
C LEU A 158 10.56 10.13 -9.59
N ALA A 159 11.85 10.44 -9.41
CA ALA A 159 12.88 10.17 -10.40
C ALA A 159 13.21 8.67 -10.56
N LYS A 160 13.02 7.87 -9.49
CA LYS A 160 13.41 6.46 -9.48
C LYS A 160 12.28 5.54 -9.93
N ASN A 161 11.06 5.82 -9.45
CA ASN A 161 9.90 4.98 -9.68
C ASN A 161 8.61 5.80 -9.48
N LEU A 162 8.05 6.28 -10.59
CA LEU A 162 6.80 7.03 -10.62
C LEU A 162 5.64 6.25 -9.99
N GLN A 163 5.53 4.94 -10.24
CA GLN A 163 4.47 4.13 -9.65
C GLN A 163 4.60 4.17 -8.13
N HIS A 164 5.76 3.87 -7.58
CA HIS A 164 5.98 3.88 -6.13
C HIS A 164 5.71 5.26 -5.51
N PHE A 165 6.09 6.34 -6.19
CA PHE A 165 5.74 7.70 -5.76
C PHE A 165 4.23 7.91 -5.63
N ILE A 166 3.43 7.47 -6.61
CA ILE A 166 1.95 7.56 -6.56
C ILE A 166 1.37 6.73 -5.42
N TRP A 167 1.88 5.51 -5.19
CA TRP A 167 1.44 4.66 -4.07
C TRP A 167 1.71 5.31 -2.71
N VAL A 168 2.94 5.79 -2.49
CA VAL A 168 3.31 6.44 -1.23
C VAL A 168 2.45 7.68 -1.00
N LEU A 169 2.20 8.49 -2.02
CA LEU A 169 1.27 9.62 -1.91
C LEU A 169 -0.14 9.19 -1.51
N GLY A 170 -0.65 8.11 -2.12
CA GLY A 170 -1.93 7.52 -1.75
C GLY A 170 -1.98 7.14 -0.27
N ASP A 171 -0.91 6.56 0.27
CA ASP A 171 -0.84 6.20 1.70
C ASP A 171 -0.91 7.43 2.62
N TYR A 172 -0.21 8.53 2.29
CA TYR A 172 -0.29 9.78 3.07
C TYR A 172 -1.70 10.35 3.08
N LEU A 173 -2.38 10.36 1.93
CA LEU A 173 -3.71 10.93 1.78
C LEU A 173 -4.75 10.05 2.48
N ASN A 174 -4.70 8.73 2.29
CA ASN A 174 -5.59 7.81 2.97
C ASN A 174 -5.39 7.85 4.50
N ALA A 175 -4.15 7.93 4.99
CA ALA A 175 -3.90 8.04 6.42
C ALA A 175 -4.44 9.35 7.00
N PHE A 176 -4.34 10.46 6.28
CA PHE A 176 -4.94 11.72 6.68
C PHE A 176 -6.47 11.66 6.72
N VAL A 177 -7.10 11.19 5.64
CA VAL A 177 -8.57 11.08 5.54
C VAL A 177 -9.08 10.13 6.61
N ALA A 178 -8.45 8.98 6.81
CA ALA A 178 -8.83 8.05 7.87
C ALA A 178 -8.84 8.71 9.25
N ARG A 179 -7.81 9.50 9.59
CA ARG A 179 -7.77 10.24 10.86
C ARG A 179 -8.83 11.32 10.94
N ARG A 180 -9.11 12.02 9.84
CA ARG A 180 -10.20 13.02 9.78
C ARG A 180 -11.56 12.36 10.03
N GLU A 181 -11.85 11.29 9.32
CA GLU A 181 -13.14 10.59 9.42
C GLU A 181 -13.31 9.90 10.77
N GLN A 182 -12.24 9.34 11.35
CA GLN A 182 -12.27 8.85 12.73
C GLN A 182 -12.67 9.94 13.71
N VAL A 183 -12.13 11.16 13.56
CA VAL A 183 -12.48 12.30 14.42
C VAL A 183 -13.94 12.70 14.23
N GLU A 184 -14.40 12.86 12.99
CA GLU A 184 -15.78 13.28 12.74
C GLU A 184 -16.79 12.21 13.21
N ARG A 185 -16.51 10.93 12.98
CA ARG A 185 -17.31 9.82 13.52
C ARG A 185 -17.29 9.77 15.05
N THR A 186 -16.15 10.05 15.69
CA THR A 186 -16.06 10.12 17.16
C THR A 186 -16.89 11.29 17.71
N LYS A 187 -16.80 12.47 17.09
CA LYS A 187 -17.61 13.63 17.45
C LYS A 187 -19.10 13.37 17.33
N SER A 188 -19.51 12.72 16.24
CA SER A 188 -20.92 12.41 16.00
C SER A 188 -21.42 11.33 16.94
N LYS A 189 -20.66 10.26 17.17
CA LYS A 189 -21.09 9.12 17.99
C LYS A 189 -21.11 9.43 19.49
N PHE A 190 -20.20 10.27 19.96
CA PHE A 190 -20.03 10.58 21.39
C PHE A 190 -20.30 12.05 21.69
N SER A 191 -21.15 12.71 20.89
CA SER A 191 -21.48 14.14 21.06
C SER A 191 -21.91 14.48 22.48
N ASP A 192 -22.69 13.60 23.09
CA ASP A 192 -23.31 13.82 24.41
C ASP A 192 -22.30 13.72 25.56
N MET A 193 -21.24 12.95 25.33
CA MET A 193 -20.15 12.77 26.28
C MET A 193 -19.05 13.82 26.08
N LEU A 194 -18.90 14.39 24.88
CA LEU A 194 -17.86 15.38 24.60
C LEU A 194 -18.13 16.70 25.34
N VAL A 195 -17.09 17.22 25.99
CA VAL A 195 -17.15 18.46 26.76
C VAL A 195 -16.26 19.50 26.10
N GLY A 196 -16.86 20.62 25.67
CA GLY A 196 -16.12 21.72 25.04
C GLY A 196 -15.68 21.42 23.62
N SER A 197 -14.56 22.03 23.19
CA SER A 197 -14.08 21.92 21.82
C SER A 197 -13.10 20.76 21.61
N PHE A 198 -13.20 20.14 20.43
CA PHE A 198 -12.22 19.18 19.93
C PHE A 198 -11.12 19.93 19.18
N SER A 199 -9.89 19.90 19.69
CA SER A 199 -8.73 20.58 19.08
C SER A 199 -7.87 19.59 18.30
N ARG A 200 -7.40 19.99 17.12
CA ARG A 200 -6.50 19.21 16.26
C ARG A 200 -5.57 20.11 15.47
N ASN A 201 -4.38 19.62 15.14
CA ASN A 201 -3.51 20.29 14.17
C ASN A 201 -3.96 20.01 12.71
N ALA A 202 -3.40 20.75 11.75
CA ALA A 202 -3.77 20.63 10.33
C ALA A 202 -3.55 19.23 9.74
N ALA A 203 -2.51 18.52 10.17
CA ALA A 203 -2.20 17.16 9.74
C ALA A 203 -2.93 16.07 10.54
N ILE A 204 -3.70 16.46 11.56
CA ILE A 204 -4.44 15.58 12.45
C ILE A 204 -3.53 14.48 13.08
N THR A 205 -2.31 14.86 13.43
CA THR A 205 -1.34 14.01 14.16
C THR A 205 -1.41 14.21 15.67
N THR A 206 -2.06 15.28 16.11
CA THR A 206 -2.25 15.59 17.51
C THR A 206 -3.69 16.02 17.71
N MET A 207 -4.37 15.37 18.65
CA MET A 207 -5.76 15.65 18.96
C MET A 207 -5.92 15.80 20.47
N HIS A 208 -6.74 16.76 20.88
CA HIS A 208 -7.07 16.99 22.28
C HIS A 208 -8.58 17.18 22.41
N PHE A 209 -9.20 16.43 23.31
CA PHE A 209 -10.62 16.55 23.60
C PHE A 209 -10.91 16.13 25.03
N LYS A 210 -12.05 16.56 25.56
CA LYS A 210 -12.51 16.18 26.89
C LYS A 210 -13.81 15.41 26.77
N TYR A 211 -14.01 14.44 27.64
CA TYR A 211 -15.23 13.66 27.71
C TYR A 211 -15.69 13.52 29.16
N ARG A 212 -17.00 13.52 29.33
CA ARG A 212 -17.69 13.26 30.60
C ARG A 212 -17.88 11.76 30.73
N LEU A 213 -17.38 11.20 31.82
CA LEU A 213 -17.68 9.84 32.24
C LEU A 213 -18.56 9.87 33.48
N THR A 214 -19.42 8.88 33.59
CA THR A 214 -20.18 8.61 34.80
C THR A 214 -19.66 7.31 35.39
N PHE A 215 -19.12 7.36 36.60
CA PHE A 215 -18.63 6.20 37.34
C PHE A 215 -19.23 6.24 38.74
N GLU A 216 -19.92 5.18 39.16
CA GLU A 216 -20.55 5.08 40.50
C GLU A 216 -21.35 6.35 40.87
N GLU A 217 -22.23 6.80 39.96
CA GLU A 217 -23.09 7.99 40.11
C GLU A 217 -22.34 9.35 40.17
N GLN A 218 -21.01 9.36 40.09
CA GLN A 218 -20.20 10.56 40.00
C GLN A 218 -19.84 10.88 38.54
N ASN A 219 -20.06 12.14 38.16
CA ASN A 219 -19.64 12.64 36.86
C ASN A 219 -18.23 13.22 36.95
N CYS A 220 -17.29 12.63 36.23
CA CYS A 220 -15.94 13.17 36.08
C CYS A 220 -15.70 13.59 34.62
N VAL A 221 -14.82 14.58 34.43
CA VAL A 221 -14.39 15.02 33.10
C VAL A 221 -12.94 14.61 32.93
N VAL A 222 -12.67 13.83 31.89
CA VAL A 222 -11.33 13.36 31.54
C VAL A 222 -10.91 14.03 30.24
N ALA A 223 -9.69 14.55 30.19
CA ALA A 223 -9.07 15.05 28.98
C ALA A 223 -8.21 13.95 28.35
N ALA A 224 -8.46 13.66 27.07
CA ALA A 224 -7.63 12.81 26.25
C ALA A 224 -6.75 13.62 25.32
N ARG A 225 -5.50 13.17 25.19
CA ARG A 225 -4.54 13.60 24.18
C ARG A 225 -4.12 12.38 23.36
N LEU A 226 -4.27 12.47 22.05
CA LEU A 226 -3.85 11.45 21.09
C LEU A 226 -2.68 11.98 20.27
N GLU A 227 -1.61 11.20 20.18
CA GLU A 227 -0.44 11.53 19.37
C GLU A 227 -0.12 10.41 18.38
N TYR A 228 0.05 10.78 17.12
CA TYR A 228 0.38 9.89 16.03
C TYR A 228 1.87 10.02 15.73
N SER A 229 2.58 8.88 15.75
CA SER A 229 4.03 8.85 15.57
C SER A 229 4.49 9.16 14.13
N SER A 230 3.58 9.13 13.16
CA SER A 230 3.88 9.42 11.74
C SER A 230 2.61 9.81 10.98
N LEU A 231 2.80 10.58 9.90
CA LEU A 231 1.72 10.96 8.97
C LEU A 231 1.12 9.77 8.20
N LEU A 232 1.81 8.63 8.17
CA LEU A 232 1.33 7.40 7.54
C LEU A 232 0.53 6.51 8.49
N ARG A 233 0.46 6.86 9.78
CA ARG A 233 -0.26 6.06 10.78
C ARG A 233 -1.71 6.50 10.85
N VAL A 234 -2.60 5.50 10.82
CA VAL A 234 -4.06 5.65 10.96
C VAL A 234 -4.50 5.54 12.42
N LEU A 235 -3.67 4.98 13.30
CA LEU A 235 -3.95 4.83 14.73
C LEU A 235 -2.95 5.63 15.56
N PRO A 236 -3.38 6.18 16.72
CA PRO A 236 -2.49 6.92 17.60
C PRO A 236 -1.43 5.98 18.17
N GLY A 237 -0.20 6.48 18.28
CA GLY A 237 0.91 5.78 18.94
C GLY A 237 0.89 5.95 20.45
N THR A 238 0.47 7.13 20.92
CA THR A 238 0.41 7.47 22.34
C THR A 238 -0.96 8.04 22.68
N VAL A 239 -1.51 7.59 23.80
CA VAL A 239 -2.76 8.08 24.39
C VAL A 239 -2.45 8.51 25.81
N THR A 240 -2.79 9.74 26.16
CA THR A 240 -2.65 10.27 27.52
C THR A 240 -4.01 10.72 28.03
N LEU A 241 -4.36 10.30 29.23
CA LEU A 241 -5.59 10.67 29.93
C LEU A 241 -5.20 11.48 31.18
N SER A 242 -5.87 12.61 31.39
CA SER A 242 -5.66 13.51 32.55
C SER A 242 -6.96 14.07 33.08
#